data_AF-A0A667YD53-F1
#
_entry.id   AF-A0A667YD53-F1
#
_cell.length_a   1.000
_cell.length_b   1.000
_cell.length_c   1.000
_cell.angle_alpha   90.00
_cell.angle_beta   90.00
_cell.angle_gamma   90.00
#
_symmetry.space_group_name_H-M   'P 1'
#
loop_
_entity.id
_entity.type
_entity.pdbx_description
1 polymer ?
#
loop_
_entity_poly.entity_id
_entity_poly.type
_entity_poly.pdbx_seq_one_letter_code
_entity_poly.pdbx_strand_id
1 'polypeptide(L)'
;ACLSLSEADRSLLSRLGLLQSRFCWSLQDGVDVDRLACRLQEQLEGPAERDGVEQHHRGLLDRPEEAVLLLNQSEERTRERFGEESERRLIVTYGDLAWLSYHTGDYTLCELKNPTGSPSVLLPEVYAEKAWTFLKVSVHYYPRAIECYRKAVELQPDNSEWNSGYAVALYRNEREDSPAVRQLRRALELSPNNGSLLALLALRLWALQQHQEAEELVQQALELGPDGTVVTRYIIMFFCQQVAASRLPHPAFTDVPETPSTTF
;
A
#
# COMPACT_ATOMS: atom_id res chain seq x y z
N ALA A 1 -4.89 -20.49 -36.00
CA ALA A 1 -3.61 -21.09 -36.43
C ALA A 1 -2.56 -20.64 -35.43
N CYS A 2 -1.88 -21.58 -34.75
CA CYS A 2 -0.80 -21.25 -33.83
C CYS A 2 0.34 -20.62 -34.63
N LEU A 3 0.53 -19.31 -34.49
CA LEU A 3 1.74 -18.64 -34.96
C LEU A 3 2.89 -19.20 -34.14
N SER A 4 3.80 -19.93 -34.79
CA SER A 4 5.03 -20.38 -34.15
C SER A 4 5.89 -19.15 -33.86
N LEU A 5 6.00 -18.79 -32.58
CA LEU A 5 6.91 -17.73 -32.10
C LEU A 5 8.32 -17.98 -32.62
N SER A 6 8.94 -16.95 -33.19
CA SER A 6 10.32 -17.03 -33.70
C SER A 6 11.30 -17.33 -32.57
N GLU A 7 12.49 -17.84 -32.90
CA GLU A 7 13.53 -18.13 -31.90
C GLU A 7 13.96 -16.86 -31.13
N ALA A 8 13.95 -15.72 -31.82
CA ALA A 8 14.16 -14.40 -31.22
C ALA A 8 13.05 -14.02 -30.22
N ASP A 9 11.77 -14.26 -30.56
CA ASP A 9 10.64 -13.99 -29.67
C ASP A 9 10.69 -14.86 -28.41
N ARG A 10 11.09 -16.14 -28.54
CA ARG A 10 11.26 -17.05 -27.39
C ARG A 10 12.38 -16.60 -26.47
N SER A 11 13.50 -16.16 -27.05
CA SER A 11 14.64 -15.60 -26.30
C SER A 11 14.25 -14.33 -25.56
N LEU A 12 13.51 -13.42 -26.22
CA LEU A 12 13.02 -12.19 -25.63
C LEU A 12 12.02 -12.46 -24.50
N LEU A 13 11.06 -13.35 -24.70
CA LEU A 13 10.10 -13.78 -23.66
C LEU A 13 10.81 -14.38 -22.44
N SER A 14 11.85 -15.19 -22.66
CA SER A 14 12.67 -15.73 -21.57
C SER A 14 13.36 -14.62 -20.77
N ARG A 15 13.84 -13.56 -21.43
CA ARG A 15 14.47 -12.41 -20.76
C ARG A 15 13.46 -11.55 -20.02
N LEU A 16 12.29 -11.29 -20.63
CA LEU A 16 11.19 -10.54 -20.00
C LEU A 16 10.66 -11.24 -18.75
N GLY A 17 10.58 -12.58 -18.77
CA GLY A 17 10.16 -13.38 -17.61
C GLY A 17 11.13 -13.32 -16.42
N LEU A 18 12.37 -12.85 -16.61
CA LEU A 18 13.34 -12.65 -15.54
C LEU A 18 13.25 -11.25 -14.89
N LEU A 19 12.55 -10.31 -15.53
CA LEU A 19 12.42 -8.95 -15.02
C LEU A 19 11.51 -8.91 -13.79
N GLN A 20 11.81 -7.99 -12.88
CA GLN A 20 10.87 -7.66 -11.81
C GLN A 20 9.88 -6.66 -12.35
N SER A 21 8.65 -7.12 -12.55
CA SER A 21 7.56 -6.34 -13.14
C SER A 21 6.24 -6.80 -12.54
N ARG A 22 5.25 -5.90 -12.51
CA ARG A 22 3.88 -6.19 -12.11
C ARG A 22 3.22 -7.25 -13.02
N PHE A 23 3.68 -7.36 -14.26
CA PHE A 23 3.27 -8.43 -15.20
C PHE A 23 3.78 -9.83 -14.81
N CYS A 24 4.88 -9.91 -14.06
CA CYS A 24 5.49 -11.18 -13.66
C CYS A 24 5.06 -11.65 -12.26
N TRP A 25 4.46 -10.77 -11.46
CA TRP A 25 3.96 -11.15 -10.16
C TRP A 25 2.62 -11.82 -10.36
N SER A 26 2.52 -13.10 -9.98
CA SER A 26 1.33 -13.95 -10.15
C SER A 26 0.13 -13.45 -9.33
N LEU A 27 -0.43 -12.34 -9.80
CA LEU A 27 -1.72 -11.77 -9.50
C LEU A 27 -2.74 -12.68 -10.20
N GLN A 28 -3.54 -13.40 -9.42
CA GLN A 28 -4.61 -14.28 -9.93
C GLN A 28 -5.50 -13.55 -10.94
N ASP A 29 -5.97 -14.28 -11.94
CA ASP A 29 -6.91 -13.80 -12.95
C ASP A 29 -8.14 -13.16 -12.27
N GLY A 30 -8.46 -11.93 -12.67
CA GLY A 30 -9.58 -11.16 -12.10
C GLY A 30 -9.20 -10.13 -11.04
N VAL A 31 -7.91 -9.85 -10.82
CA VAL A 31 -7.50 -8.62 -10.14
C VAL A 31 -8.01 -7.43 -10.96
N ASP A 32 -8.89 -6.65 -10.32
CA ASP A 32 -9.49 -5.44 -10.87
C ASP A 32 -8.39 -4.38 -11.10
N VAL A 33 -7.77 -4.43 -12.28
CA VAL A 33 -6.72 -3.51 -12.73
C VAL A 33 -7.20 -2.06 -12.62
N ASP A 34 -8.50 -1.84 -12.77
CA ASP A 34 -9.18 -0.56 -12.66
C ASP A 34 -9.03 0.00 -11.23
N ARG A 35 -9.09 -0.86 -10.21
CA ARG A 35 -8.84 -0.48 -8.80
C ARG A 35 -7.39 -0.12 -8.52
N LEU A 36 -6.44 -0.72 -9.24
CA LEU A 36 -5.02 -0.38 -9.14
C LEU A 36 -4.73 0.96 -9.82
N ALA A 37 -5.31 1.20 -11.01
CA ALA A 37 -5.18 2.44 -11.76
C ALA A 37 -5.74 3.64 -10.98
N CYS A 38 -6.96 3.55 -10.44
CA CYS A 38 -7.54 4.60 -9.61
C CYS A 38 -6.65 4.95 -8.40
N ARG A 39 -6.04 3.92 -7.77
CA ARG A 39 -5.17 4.11 -6.60
C ARG A 39 -3.78 4.66 -6.93
N LEU A 40 -3.31 4.47 -8.15
CA LEU A 40 -2.08 5.07 -8.68
C LEU A 40 -2.32 6.55 -9.02
N GLN A 41 -3.47 6.87 -9.64
CA GLN A 41 -3.85 8.23 -9.98
C GLN A 41 -4.08 9.11 -8.72
N GLU A 42 -4.73 8.55 -7.69
CA GLU A 42 -4.86 9.19 -6.36
C GLU A 42 -3.52 9.60 -5.72
N GLN A 43 -2.40 8.96 -6.12
CA GLN A 43 -1.06 9.29 -5.62
C GLN A 43 -0.29 10.24 -6.54
N LEU A 44 -0.67 10.32 -7.82
CA LEU A 44 -0.08 11.23 -8.79
C LEU A 44 -0.73 12.62 -8.74
N GLU A 45 -1.97 12.73 -8.29
CA GLU A 45 -2.70 14.01 -8.18
C GLU A 45 -2.65 14.58 -6.75
N GLY A 46 -2.26 15.86 -6.65
CA GLY A 46 -2.47 16.66 -5.44
C GLY A 46 -3.97 17.01 -5.24
N PRO A 47 -4.35 17.63 -4.11
CA PRO A 47 -5.76 17.73 -3.67
C PRO A 47 -6.69 18.63 -4.52
N ALA A 48 -6.27 19.10 -5.70
CA ALA A 48 -6.98 20.14 -6.44
C ALA A 48 -7.78 19.68 -7.67
N GLU A 49 -7.68 18.44 -8.12
CA GLU A 49 -8.42 17.97 -9.31
C GLU A 49 -9.18 16.69 -8.98
N ARG A 50 -10.38 16.84 -8.40
CA ARG A 50 -11.27 15.73 -8.02
C ARG A 50 -12.54 15.61 -8.85
N ASP A 51 -12.72 16.47 -9.84
CA ASP A 51 -13.91 16.44 -10.69
C ASP A 51 -13.62 15.60 -11.94
N GLY A 52 -13.71 14.27 -11.78
CA GLY A 52 -13.56 13.34 -12.90
C GLY A 52 -13.57 11.84 -12.59
N VAL A 53 -13.75 11.42 -11.32
CA VAL A 53 -13.55 10.02 -10.88
C VAL A 53 -14.69 9.05 -11.29
N GLU A 54 -15.52 9.37 -12.30
CA GLU A 54 -16.65 8.52 -12.70
C GLU A 54 -16.58 7.96 -14.13
N GLN A 55 -15.47 8.15 -14.85
CA GLN A 55 -15.25 7.43 -16.10
C GLN A 55 -13.80 6.99 -16.20
N HIS A 56 -13.61 5.74 -16.68
CA HIS A 56 -12.40 5.24 -17.33
C HIS A 56 -11.32 4.69 -16.32
N HIS A 57 -10.75 3.47 -16.39
CA HIS A 57 -10.55 2.52 -17.51
C HIS A 57 -10.29 1.08 -17.07
N ARG A 58 -10.84 0.21 -17.93
CA ARG A 58 -10.46 -1.17 -18.23
C ARG A 58 -9.01 -1.27 -18.72
N GLY A 59 -8.19 -2.06 -18.04
CA GLY A 59 -7.06 -2.83 -18.61
C GLY A 59 -5.81 -2.09 -19.08
N LEU A 60 -4.68 -2.31 -18.38
CA LEU A 60 -3.32 -2.00 -18.86
C LEU A 60 -2.97 -2.65 -20.23
N LEU A 61 -3.75 -3.65 -20.66
CA LEU A 61 -3.65 -4.29 -21.97
C LEU A 61 -4.65 -3.74 -23.01
N ASP A 62 -5.63 -2.96 -22.57
CA ASP A 62 -6.64 -2.35 -23.46
C ASP A 62 -6.19 -0.97 -23.95
N ARG A 63 -5.31 -0.27 -23.21
CA ARG A 63 -4.70 1.02 -23.60
C ARG A 63 -3.22 1.12 -23.25
N PRO A 64 -2.34 0.47 -24.01
CA PRO A 64 -0.93 0.43 -23.70
C PRO A 64 -0.23 1.80 -23.82
N GLU A 65 -0.71 2.70 -24.69
CA GLU A 65 -0.13 4.04 -24.86
C GLU A 65 -0.27 4.91 -23.61
N GLU A 66 -1.45 4.88 -22.98
CA GLU A 66 -1.71 5.60 -21.72
C GLU A 66 -0.89 5.02 -20.56
N ALA A 67 -0.75 3.69 -20.52
CA ALA A 67 0.09 3.01 -19.52
C ALA A 67 1.56 3.43 -19.61
N VAL A 68 2.10 3.51 -20.83
CA VAL A 68 3.48 3.99 -21.07
C VAL A 68 3.65 5.44 -20.63
N LEU A 69 2.67 6.31 -20.93
CA LEU A 69 2.70 7.71 -20.51
C LEU A 69 2.78 7.84 -18.97
N LEU A 70 1.92 7.12 -18.25
CA LEU A 70 1.90 7.15 -16.78
C LEU A 70 3.21 6.61 -16.18
N LEU A 71 3.78 5.56 -16.75
CA LEU A 71 5.06 5.02 -16.29
C LEU A 71 6.22 5.99 -16.54
N ASN A 72 6.22 6.71 -17.66
CA ASN A 72 7.23 7.75 -17.95
C ASN A 72 7.09 8.95 -16.99
N GLN A 73 5.86 9.39 -16.69
CA GLN A 73 5.64 10.44 -15.69
C GLN A 73 6.08 10.00 -14.29
N SER A 74 5.80 8.75 -13.92
CA SER A 74 6.28 8.15 -12.67
C SER A 74 7.81 8.08 -12.63
N GLU A 75 8.45 7.75 -13.76
CA GLU A 75 9.89 7.73 -13.90
C GLU A 75 10.51 9.11 -13.67
N GLU A 76 9.99 10.15 -14.33
CA GLU A 76 10.43 11.54 -14.17
C GLU A 76 10.35 12.00 -12.71
N ARG A 77 9.18 11.82 -12.07
CA ARG A 77 8.98 12.20 -10.66
C ARG A 77 9.90 11.44 -9.71
N THR A 78 10.18 10.18 -10.01
CA THR A 78 11.11 9.36 -9.21
C THR A 78 12.53 9.89 -9.33
N ARG A 79 12.97 10.30 -10.54
CA ARG A 79 14.28 10.93 -10.73
C ARG A 79 14.39 12.27 -10.03
N GLU A 80 13.37 13.12 -10.17
CA GLU A 80 13.32 14.43 -9.51
C GLU A 80 13.43 14.30 -7.99
N ARG A 81 12.75 13.30 -7.41
CA ARG A 81 12.70 13.12 -5.96
C ARG A 81 13.95 12.46 -5.39
N PHE A 82 14.54 11.49 -6.08
CA PHE A 82 15.56 10.60 -5.52
C PHE A 82 16.94 10.73 -6.16
N GLY A 83 17.09 11.48 -7.26
CA GLY A 83 18.38 11.69 -7.93
C GLY A 83 19.07 10.36 -8.24
N GLU A 84 20.33 10.21 -7.82
CA GLU A 84 21.15 9.00 -8.05
C GLU A 84 20.55 7.71 -7.45
N GLU A 85 19.66 7.80 -6.44
CA GLU A 85 18.99 6.63 -5.87
C GLU A 85 17.79 6.16 -6.70
N SER A 86 17.39 6.92 -7.74
CA SER A 86 16.22 6.61 -8.56
C SER A 86 16.34 5.26 -9.27
N GLU A 87 17.54 4.88 -9.70
CA GLU A 87 17.77 3.66 -10.49
C GLU A 87 17.30 2.39 -9.76
N ARG A 88 17.47 2.34 -8.43
CA ARG A 88 17.01 1.18 -7.63
C ARG A 88 15.49 1.11 -7.53
N ARG A 89 14.82 2.26 -7.53
CA ARG A 89 13.35 2.39 -7.47
C ARG A 89 12.70 2.17 -8.84
N LEU A 90 13.41 2.47 -9.92
CA LEU A 90 12.91 2.36 -11.29
C LEU A 90 12.96 0.94 -11.87
N ILE A 91 13.56 -0.02 -11.18
CA ILE A 91 13.67 -1.42 -11.64
C ILE A 91 12.31 -1.99 -12.05
N VAL A 92 11.27 -1.79 -11.23
CA VAL A 92 9.93 -2.30 -11.52
C VAL A 92 9.29 -1.55 -12.69
N THR A 93 9.42 -0.23 -12.72
CA THR A 93 8.93 0.62 -13.81
C THR A 93 9.54 0.24 -15.15
N TYR A 94 10.83 -0.07 -15.18
CA TYR A 94 11.53 -0.54 -16.37
C TYR A 94 11.13 -1.93 -16.80
N GLY A 95 10.90 -2.82 -15.84
CA GLY A 95 10.27 -4.11 -16.12
C GLY A 95 8.90 -3.96 -16.78
N ASP A 96 8.05 -3.09 -16.24
CA ASP A 96 6.71 -2.83 -16.78
C ASP A 96 6.75 -2.21 -18.18
N LEU A 97 7.63 -1.23 -18.40
CA LEU A 97 7.85 -0.61 -19.71
C LEU A 97 8.34 -1.64 -20.75
N ALA A 98 9.24 -2.55 -20.38
CA ALA A 98 9.71 -3.60 -21.28
C ALA A 98 8.57 -4.57 -21.68
N TRP A 99 7.70 -4.95 -20.73
CA TRP A 99 6.53 -5.77 -21.03
C TRP A 99 5.52 -5.05 -21.94
N LEU A 100 5.24 -3.77 -21.68
CA LEU A 100 4.33 -2.98 -22.54
C LEU A 100 4.88 -2.81 -23.96
N SER A 101 6.18 -2.60 -24.08
CA SER A 101 6.90 -2.48 -25.35
C SER A 101 6.82 -3.78 -26.16
N TYR A 102 6.94 -4.92 -25.49
CA TYR A 102 6.71 -6.23 -26.10
C TYR A 102 5.27 -6.41 -26.60
N HIS A 103 4.27 -6.00 -25.82
CA HIS A 103 2.85 -6.12 -26.19
C HIS A 103 2.41 -5.14 -27.30
N THR A 104 3.09 -4.00 -27.43
CA THR A 104 2.83 -2.99 -28.48
C THR A 104 3.61 -3.25 -29.77
N GLY A 105 4.62 -4.12 -29.73
CA GLY A 105 5.48 -4.44 -30.87
C GLY A 105 6.61 -3.43 -31.09
N ASP A 106 6.83 -2.49 -30.16
CA ASP A 106 7.95 -1.56 -30.18
C ASP A 106 9.13 -2.13 -29.37
N TYR A 107 10.01 -2.88 -30.03
CA TYR A 107 11.12 -3.56 -29.36
C TYR A 107 12.30 -2.66 -28.99
N THR A 108 12.27 -1.37 -29.35
CA THR A 108 13.40 -0.44 -29.13
C THR A 108 13.66 -0.19 -27.64
N LEU A 109 12.60 -0.14 -26.82
CA LEU A 109 12.68 0.14 -25.39
C LEU A 109 13.08 -1.09 -24.55
N CYS A 110 12.79 -2.30 -25.05
CA CYS A 110 13.04 -3.58 -24.36
C CYS A 110 14.53 -3.85 -24.11
N GLU A 111 15.41 -3.36 -24.99
CA GLU A 111 16.84 -3.63 -24.92
C GLU A 111 17.61 -2.65 -24.03
N LEU A 112 17.11 -1.41 -23.90
CA LEU A 112 17.82 -0.29 -23.27
C LEU A 112 17.71 -0.25 -21.74
N LYS A 113 16.64 -0.79 -21.15
CA LYS A 113 16.31 -0.62 -19.73
C LYS A 113 16.49 -1.90 -18.90
N ASN A 114 17.49 -2.70 -19.24
CA ASN A 114 17.76 -3.97 -18.57
C ASN A 114 18.73 -3.74 -17.39
N PRO A 115 18.27 -3.66 -16.13
CA PRO A 115 19.19 -3.63 -15.00
C PRO A 115 19.90 -4.98 -14.97
N THR A 116 21.17 -4.95 -15.35
CA THR A 116 22.05 -6.10 -15.27
C THR A 116 22.17 -6.52 -13.82
N GLY A 117 21.61 -7.68 -13.49
CA GLY A 117 21.77 -8.26 -12.16
C GLY A 117 20.82 -9.42 -11.91
N SER A 118 21.35 -10.64 -11.96
CA SER A 118 20.82 -11.67 -11.08
C SER A 118 21.40 -11.42 -9.69
N PRO A 119 20.54 -11.28 -8.68
CA PRO A 119 20.79 -12.03 -7.46
C PRO A 119 19.55 -12.84 -7.11
N SER A 120 19.74 -14.01 -6.52
CA SER A 120 18.68 -14.78 -5.87
C SER A 120 17.93 -13.98 -4.77
N VAL A 121 18.40 -12.78 -4.44
CA VAL A 121 17.86 -11.84 -3.45
C VAL A 121 17.52 -10.52 -4.14
N LEU A 122 16.27 -10.06 -3.99
CA LEU A 122 15.82 -8.78 -4.56
C LEU A 122 16.31 -7.61 -3.70
N LEU A 123 16.44 -6.43 -4.32
CA LEU A 123 16.69 -5.18 -3.59
C LEU A 123 15.48 -4.82 -2.70
N PRO A 124 15.70 -4.12 -1.57
CA PRO A 124 14.61 -3.71 -0.68
C PRO A 124 13.55 -2.84 -1.38
N GLU A 125 13.96 -1.98 -2.32
CA GLU A 125 13.07 -1.16 -3.13
C GLU A 125 12.10 -2.04 -3.94
N VAL A 126 12.61 -3.12 -4.55
CA VAL A 126 11.78 -4.06 -5.31
C VAL A 126 10.82 -4.81 -4.40
N TYR A 127 11.26 -5.23 -3.21
CA TYR A 127 10.38 -5.84 -2.22
C TYR A 127 9.28 -4.87 -1.78
N ALA A 128 9.61 -3.61 -1.53
CA ALA A 128 8.65 -2.60 -1.13
C ALA A 128 7.63 -2.29 -2.24
N GLU A 129 8.07 -2.18 -3.50
CA GLU A 129 7.18 -1.99 -4.65
C GLU A 129 6.21 -3.17 -4.84
N LYS A 130 6.71 -4.41 -4.64
CA LYS A 130 5.87 -5.61 -4.60
C LYS A 130 4.83 -5.52 -3.50
N ALA A 131 5.27 -5.17 -2.31
CA ALA A 131 4.43 -5.08 -1.14
C ALA A 131 3.32 -4.04 -1.31
N TRP A 132 3.69 -2.85 -1.79
CA TRP A 132 2.79 -1.77 -2.09
C TRP A 132 1.75 -2.19 -3.14
N THR A 133 2.19 -2.84 -4.22
CA THR A 133 1.30 -3.33 -5.28
C THR A 133 0.29 -4.34 -4.73
N PHE A 134 0.74 -5.35 -3.96
CA PHE A 134 -0.14 -6.32 -3.32
C PHE A 134 -1.15 -5.68 -2.36
N LEU A 135 -0.72 -4.68 -1.58
CA LEU A 135 -1.59 -3.94 -0.66
C LEU A 135 -2.69 -3.16 -1.40
N LYS A 136 -2.40 -2.74 -2.64
CA LYS A 136 -3.29 -1.91 -3.46
C LYS A 136 -4.22 -2.73 -4.34
N VAL A 137 -3.87 -3.96 -4.68
CA VAL A 137 -4.70 -4.86 -5.48
C VAL A 137 -5.96 -5.30 -4.72
N SER A 138 -5.79 -6.07 -3.65
CA SER A 138 -6.93 -6.66 -2.94
C SER A 138 -6.51 -7.11 -1.54
N VAL A 139 -7.50 -7.19 -0.64
CA VAL A 139 -7.33 -7.72 0.73
C VAL A 139 -6.74 -9.13 0.74
N HIS A 140 -7.00 -9.91 -0.31
CA HIS A 140 -6.50 -11.27 -0.44
C HIS A 140 -4.97 -11.35 -0.56
N TYR A 141 -4.31 -10.25 -0.95
CA TYR A 141 -2.86 -10.17 -1.09
C TYR A 141 -2.16 -9.53 0.11
N TYR A 142 -2.88 -9.13 1.16
CA TYR A 142 -2.29 -8.52 2.35
C TYR A 142 -1.21 -9.40 3.00
N PRO A 143 -1.37 -10.74 3.12
CA PRO A 143 -0.29 -11.59 3.62
C PRO A 143 0.98 -11.53 2.77
N ARG A 144 0.84 -11.46 1.43
CA ARG A 144 1.99 -11.32 0.51
C ARG A 144 2.63 -9.93 0.63
N ALA A 145 1.83 -8.89 0.84
CA ALA A 145 2.32 -7.54 1.09
C ALA A 145 3.16 -7.47 2.37
N ILE A 146 2.66 -8.04 3.47
CA ILE A 146 3.36 -8.14 4.76
C ILE A 146 4.71 -8.83 4.58
N GLU A 147 4.73 -9.98 3.91
CA GLU A 147 5.97 -10.74 3.69
C GLU A 147 7.00 -9.97 2.86
N CYS A 148 6.56 -9.24 1.83
CA CYS A 148 7.46 -8.42 1.03
C CYS A 148 8.01 -7.22 1.84
N TYR A 149 7.16 -6.51 2.59
CA TYR A 149 7.64 -5.43 3.46
C TYR A 149 8.56 -5.92 4.58
N ARG A 150 8.27 -7.09 5.17
CA ARG A 150 9.16 -7.72 6.16
C ARG A 150 10.56 -7.91 5.59
N LYS A 151 10.69 -8.44 4.37
CA LYS A 151 11.98 -8.59 3.68
C LYS A 151 12.68 -7.25 3.41
N ALA A 152 11.93 -6.22 3.00
CA ALA A 152 12.50 -4.88 2.81
C ALA A 152 13.06 -4.30 4.12
N VAL A 153 12.33 -4.46 5.23
CA VAL A 153 12.76 -4.02 6.57
C VAL A 153 13.95 -4.86 7.08
N GLU A 154 13.99 -6.18 6.83
CA GLU A 154 15.14 -7.02 7.19
C GLU A 154 16.44 -6.59 6.49
N LEU A 155 16.32 -6.11 5.24
CA LEU A 155 17.46 -5.59 4.48
C LEU A 155 17.84 -4.16 4.88
N GLN A 156 16.88 -3.34 5.30
CA GLN A 156 17.08 -1.95 5.72
C GLN A 156 16.19 -1.62 6.93
N PRO A 157 16.63 -1.95 8.16
CA PRO A 157 15.80 -1.90 9.37
C PRO A 157 15.42 -0.48 9.81
N ASP A 158 16.23 0.52 9.44
CA ASP A 158 16.02 1.92 9.83
C ASP A 158 15.44 2.78 8.70
N ASN A 159 15.07 2.17 7.57
CA ASN A 159 14.40 2.89 6.49
C ASN A 159 12.94 3.19 6.90
N SER A 160 12.62 4.47 7.02
CA SER A 160 11.31 4.92 7.48
C SER A 160 10.17 4.57 6.53
N GLU A 161 10.41 4.52 5.22
CA GLU A 161 9.42 4.20 4.20
C GLU A 161 9.01 2.73 4.27
N TRP A 162 9.97 1.81 4.41
CA TRP A 162 9.69 0.37 4.53
C TRP A 162 8.99 0.05 5.84
N ASN A 163 9.42 0.67 6.94
CA ASN A 163 8.78 0.49 8.23
C ASN A 163 7.33 1.03 8.22
N SER A 164 7.09 2.17 7.59
CA SER A 164 5.75 2.74 7.41
C SER A 164 4.86 1.82 6.58
N GLY A 165 5.35 1.36 5.42
CA GLY A 165 4.64 0.44 4.55
C GLY A 165 4.30 -0.88 5.26
N TYR A 166 5.26 -1.41 6.03
CA TYR A 166 5.07 -2.63 6.82
C TYR A 166 3.99 -2.46 7.90
N ALA A 167 4.04 -1.35 8.64
CA ALA A 167 3.06 -1.01 9.67
C ALA A 167 1.63 -0.93 9.08
N VAL A 168 1.47 -0.27 7.93
CA VAL A 168 0.18 -0.15 7.24
C VAL A 168 -0.31 -1.52 6.74
N ALA A 169 0.59 -2.36 6.22
CA ALA A 169 0.23 -3.70 5.76
C ALA A 169 -0.26 -4.59 6.91
N LEU A 170 0.43 -4.58 8.05
CA LEU A 170 0.00 -5.27 9.26
C LEU A 170 -1.34 -4.74 9.76
N TYR A 171 -1.49 -3.41 9.87
CA TYR A 171 -2.75 -2.78 10.27
C TYR A 171 -3.91 -3.22 9.36
N ARG A 172 -3.72 -3.33 8.05
CA ARG A 172 -4.82 -3.68 7.14
C ARG A 172 -5.18 -5.17 7.16
N ASN A 173 -4.23 -6.03 7.51
CA ASN A 173 -4.44 -7.47 7.58
C ASN A 173 -5.01 -7.94 8.93
N GLU A 174 -4.67 -7.24 10.02
CA GLU A 174 -5.02 -7.67 11.36
C GLU A 174 -6.48 -7.32 11.73
N ARG A 175 -7.16 -8.30 12.32
CA ARG A 175 -8.46 -8.10 12.99
C ARG A 175 -8.31 -7.99 14.51
N GLU A 176 -7.33 -8.65 15.10
CA GLU A 176 -7.03 -8.66 16.53
C GLU A 176 -5.51 -8.54 16.75
N ASP A 177 -5.12 -7.86 17.84
CA ASP A 177 -3.87 -7.10 17.95
C ASP A 177 -2.63 -7.87 18.40
N SER A 178 -1.48 -7.47 17.83
CA SER A 178 -0.20 -7.22 18.54
C SER A 178 0.91 -6.74 17.59
N PRO A 179 1.11 -7.32 16.39
CA PRO A 179 2.20 -6.93 15.50
C PRO A 179 2.03 -5.54 14.88
N ALA A 180 0.82 -5.13 14.48
CA ALA A 180 0.59 -3.80 13.91
C ALA A 180 0.96 -2.67 14.87
N VAL A 181 0.57 -2.75 16.15
CA VAL A 181 0.89 -1.74 17.16
C VAL A 181 2.40 -1.60 17.35
N ARG A 182 3.12 -2.71 17.50
CA ARG A 182 4.59 -2.68 17.63
C ARG A 182 5.25 -2.04 16.42
N GLN A 183 4.81 -2.43 15.22
CA GLN A 183 5.40 -1.91 14.00
C GLN A 183 5.02 -0.45 13.72
N LEU A 184 3.82 -0.01 14.09
CA LEU A 184 3.40 1.39 14.02
C LEU A 184 4.25 2.27 14.94
N ARG A 185 4.50 1.82 16.18
CA ARG A 185 5.42 2.52 17.10
C ARG A 185 6.82 2.60 16.52
N ARG A 186 7.36 1.50 15.97
CA ARG A 186 8.67 1.51 15.32
C ARG A 186 8.73 2.47 14.13
N ALA A 187 7.69 2.50 13.30
CA ALA A 187 7.62 3.42 12.18
C ALA A 187 7.52 4.90 12.63
N LEU A 188 6.85 5.18 13.75
CA LEU A 188 6.78 6.51 14.36
C LEU A 188 8.08 6.93 15.04
N GLU A 189 8.89 6.01 15.57
CA GLU A 189 10.25 6.35 16.03
C GLU A 189 11.13 6.89 14.89
N LEU A 190 10.96 6.35 13.68
CA LEU A 190 11.71 6.76 12.49
C LEU A 190 11.08 8.00 11.80
N SER A 191 9.76 8.17 11.92
CA SER A 191 9.00 9.27 11.33
C SER A 191 7.95 9.81 12.32
N PRO A 192 8.36 10.58 13.35
CA PRO A 192 7.47 11.04 14.44
C PRO A 192 6.29 11.87 13.96
N ASN A 193 6.48 12.63 12.88
CA ASN A 193 5.49 13.57 12.36
C ASN A 193 4.63 12.97 11.24
N ASN A 194 4.53 11.64 11.15
CA ASN A 194 3.67 11.00 10.15
C ASN A 194 2.22 10.90 10.66
N GLY A 195 1.40 11.89 10.32
CA GLY A 195 -0.01 11.96 10.74
C GLY A 195 -0.85 10.73 10.35
N SER A 196 -0.50 10.05 9.25
CA SER A 196 -1.20 8.80 8.87
C SER A 196 -0.90 7.67 9.85
N LEU A 197 0.36 7.53 10.29
CA LEU A 197 0.75 6.49 11.25
C LEU A 197 0.22 6.78 12.66
N LEU A 198 0.22 8.06 13.07
CA LEU A 198 -0.40 8.48 14.33
C LEU A 198 -1.88 8.11 14.39
N ALA A 199 -2.64 8.45 13.35
CA ALA A 199 -4.06 8.12 13.27
C ALA A 199 -4.34 6.60 13.23
N LEU A 200 -3.51 5.83 12.51
CA LEU A 200 -3.63 4.37 12.47
C LEU A 200 -3.30 3.72 13.82
N LEU A 201 -2.28 4.22 14.53
CA LEU A 201 -1.96 3.75 15.87
C LEU A 201 -3.12 4.07 16.83
N ALA A 202 -3.62 5.30 16.82
CA ALA A 202 -4.77 5.68 17.65
C ALA A 202 -5.99 4.78 17.42
N LEU A 203 -6.35 4.49 16.17
CA LEU A 203 -7.45 3.57 15.85
C LEU A 203 -7.24 2.16 16.42
N ARG A 204 -6.00 1.64 16.42
CA ARG A 204 -5.69 0.35 17.03
C ARG A 204 -5.76 0.41 18.55
N LEU A 205 -5.17 1.44 19.16
CA LEU A 205 -5.19 1.62 20.61
C LEU A 205 -6.62 1.78 21.14
N TRP A 206 -7.48 2.47 20.39
CA TRP A 206 -8.91 2.58 20.70
C TRP A 206 -9.61 1.21 20.72
N ALA A 207 -9.37 0.38 19.70
CA ALA A 207 -9.91 -0.99 19.67
C ALA A 207 -9.42 -1.83 20.86
N LEU A 208 -8.17 -1.62 21.28
CA LEU A 208 -7.52 -2.23 22.45
C LEU A 208 -7.96 -1.65 23.80
N GLN A 209 -8.90 -0.71 23.84
CA GLN A 209 -9.34 -0.01 25.05
C GLN A 209 -8.26 0.85 25.72
N GLN A 210 -7.19 1.18 25.00
CA GLN A 210 -6.14 2.12 25.43
C GLN A 210 -6.49 3.55 25.01
N HIS A 211 -7.64 4.02 25.48
CA HIS A 211 -8.31 5.25 25.00
C HIS A 211 -7.50 6.52 25.20
N GLN A 212 -6.84 6.67 26.36
CA GLN A 212 -6.09 7.88 26.69
C GLN A 212 -4.94 8.13 25.69
N GLU A 213 -4.12 7.12 25.44
CA GLU A 213 -3.02 7.23 24.48
C GLU A 213 -3.56 7.43 23.05
N ALA A 214 -4.68 6.81 22.72
CA ALA A 214 -5.29 6.99 21.41
C ALA A 214 -5.74 8.44 21.16
N GLU A 215 -6.34 9.09 22.15
CA GLU A 215 -6.77 10.50 22.06
C GLU A 215 -5.57 11.44 21.93
N GLU A 216 -4.48 11.22 22.68
CA GLU A 216 -3.25 11.98 22.58
C GLU A 216 -2.64 11.91 21.17
N LEU A 217 -2.63 10.72 20.57
CA LEU A 217 -2.11 10.51 19.21
C LEU A 217 -2.98 11.19 18.13
N VAL A 218 -4.30 11.18 18.27
CA VAL A 218 -5.21 11.90 17.36
C VAL A 218 -5.01 13.40 17.47
N GLN A 219 -4.84 13.91 18.70
CA GLN A 219 -4.56 15.31 18.94
C GLN A 219 -3.24 15.74 18.26
N GLN A 220 -2.18 14.94 18.41
CA GLN A 220 -0.91 15.16 17.70
C GLN A 220 -1.10 15.14 16.17
N ALA A 221 -1.89 14.19 15.64
CA ALA A 221 -2.16 14.11 14.20
C ALA A 221 -2.96 15.34 13.68
N LEU A 222 -3.83 15.92 14.51
CA LEU A 222 -4.57 17.15 14.18
C LEU A 222 -3.66 18.39 14.21
N GLU A 223 -2.73 18.46 15.17
CA GLU A 223 -1.78 19.57 15.32
C GLU A 223 -0.79 19.68 14.17
N LEU A 224 -0.39 18.54 13.60
CA LEU A 224 0.44 18.48 12.39
C LEU A 224 -0.29 18.99 11.14
N GLY A 225 -1.60 19.23 11.22
CA GLY A 225 -2.48 19.53 10.10
C GLY A 225 -2.89 18.24 9.39
N PRO A 226 -4.18 18.05 9.04
CA PRO A 226 -4.62 16.94 8.21
C PRO A 226 -4.19 17.17 6.76
N ASP A 227 -2.89 17.12 6.50
CA ASP A 227 -2.30 17.22 5.17
C ASP A 227 -2.51 15.89 4.44
N GLY A 228 -3.72 15.75 3.90
CA GLY A 228 -4.11 14.62 3.05
C GLY A 228 -5.42 13.96 3.48
N THR A 229 -6.24 13.63 2.48
CA THR A 229 -7.56 13.00 2.66
C THR A 229 -7.50 11.68 3.43
N VAL A 230 -6.37 10.99 3.40
CA VAL A 230 -6.16 9.73 4.12
C VAL A 230 -6.11 9.94 5.63
N VAL A 231 -5.38 10.96 6.10
CA VAL A 231 -5.29 11.30 7.54
C VAL A 231 -6.66 11.75 8.05
N THR A 232 -7.32 12.66 7.31
CA THR A 232 -8.68 13.11 7.64
C THR A 232 -9.66 11.95 7.75
N ARG A 233 -9.61 10.99 6.80
CA ARG A 233 -10.47 9.81 6.84
C ARG A 233 -10.25 8.97 8.10
N TYR A 234 -9.01 8.75 8.51
CA TYR A 234 -8.71 7.95 9.70
C TYR A 234 -9.12 8.66 10.99
N ILE A 235 -8.92 9.97 11.07
CA ILE A 235 -9.40 10.79 12.19
C ILE A 235 -10.93 10.78 12.27
N ILE A 236 -11.63 10.93 11.14
CA ILE A 236 -13.10 10.80 11.10
C ILE A 236 -13.52 9.41 11.58
N MET A 237 -12.86 8.36 11.10
CA MET A 237 -13.16 6.98 11.50
C MET A 237 -12.97 6.78 13.02
N PHE A 238 -11.95 7.40 13.61
CA PHE A 238 -11.70 7.38 15.05
C PHE A 238 -12.87 8.01 15.82
N PHE A 239 -13.26 9.24 15.46
CA PHE A 239 -14.39 9.92 16.11
C PHE A 239 -15.72 9.16 15.92
N CYS A 240 -15.95 8.54 14.75
CA CYS A 240 -17.11 7.68 14.54
C CYS A 240 -17.12 6.47 15.50
N GLN A 241 -15.97 5.84 15.75
CA GLN A 241 -15.86 4.73 16.70
C GLN A 241 -16.08 5.18 18.14
N GLN A 242 -15.56 6.36 18.51
CA GLN A 242 -15.76 6.95 19.84
C GLN A 242 -17.24 7.23 20.11
N VAL A 243 -17.93 7.86 19.16
CA VAL A 243 -19.37 8.15 19.27
C VAL A 243 -20.22 6.87 19.26
N ALA A 244 -19.81 5.84 18.51
CA ALA A 244 -20.49 4.55 18.54
C ALA A 244 -20.35 3.87 19.91
N ALA A 245 -19.15 3.91 20.51
CA ALA A 245 -18.89 3.34 21.83
C ALA A 245 -19.66 4.07 22.94
N SER A 246 -19.79 5.40 22.86
CA SER A 246 -20.55 6.19 23.85
C SER A 246 -22.07 6.01 23.77
N ARG A 247 -22.59 5.43 22.68
CA ARG A 247 -24.02 5.14 22.47
C ARG A 247 -24.43 3.73 22.89
N LEU A 248 -23.48 2.85 23.19
CA LEU A 248 -23.80 1.54 23.76
C LEU A 248 -24.34 1.76 25.19
N PRO A 249 -25.53 1.21 25.53
CA PRO A 249 -26.06 1.36 26.87
C PRO A 249 -25.09 0.73 27.86
N HIS A 250 -24.68 1.51 28.88
CA HIS A 250 -24.01 0.97 30.06
C HIS A 250 -24.80 -0.24 30.56
N PRO A 251 -24.17 -1.38 30.92
CA PRO A 251 -24.88 -2.42 31.65
C PRO A 251 -25.32 -1.78 32.97
N ALA A 252 -26.60 -1.39 33.02
CA ALA A 252 -27.22 -0.87 34.21
C ALA A 252 -27.07 -1.94 35.29
N PHE A 253 -26.42 -1.57 36.40
CA PHE A 253 -26.49 -2.29 37.65
C PHE A 253 -27.95 -2.68 37.89
N THR A 254 -28.25 -3.98 37.84
CA THR A 254 -29.49 -4.52 38.37
C THR A 254 -29.37 -4.48 39.89
N ASP A 255 -29.58 -3.31 40.48
CA ASP A 255 -29.98 -3.21 41.88
C ASP A 255 -31.40 -3.77 41.97
N VAL A 256 -31.51 -5.09 42.15
CA VAL A 256 -32.72 -5.69 42.71
C VAL A 256 -32.63 -5.46 44.21
N PRO A 257 -33.51 -4.66 44.84
CA PRO A 257 -33.53 -4.59 46.29
C PRO A 257 -34.01 -5.95 46.81
N GLU A 258 -33.16 -6.62 47.58
CA GLU A 258 -33.56 -7.77 48.41
C GLU A 258 -34.72 -7.33 49.32
N THR A 259 -35.92 -7.82 49.04
CA THR A 259 -37.02 -7.75 50.01
C THR A 259 -36.73 -8.74 51.14
N PRO A 260 -36.68 -8.30 52.41
CA PRO A 260 -36.45 -9.22 53.51
C PRO A 260 -37.69 -10.11 53.70
N SER A 261 -37.45 -11.41 53.66
CA SER A 261 -38.40 -12.46 54.02
C SER A 261 -38.90 -12.22 55.44
N THR A 262 -40.16 -11.83 55.58
CA THR A 262 -40.84 -11.78 56.88
C THR A 262 -41.74 -12.98 57.03
N THR A 263 -41.39 -13.79 58.03
CA THR A 263 -42.07 -14.95 58.58
C THR A 263 -43.48 -14.58 59.08
N PHE A 264 -44.50 -15.37 58.74
CA PHE A 264 -45.51 -15.99 59.63
C PHE A 264 -46.45 -16.89 58.83
#